data_AF-A0A532T9C7-F1
#
_entry.id   AF-A0A532T9C7-F1
#
_cell.length_a   1.000
_cell.length_b   1.000
_cell.length_c   1.000
_cell.angle_alpha   90.00
_cell.angle_beta   90.00
_cell.angle_gamma   90.00
#
_symmetry.space_group_name_H-M   'P 1'
#
loop_
_entity.id
_entity.type
_entity.pdbx_description
1 polymer ?
#
loop_
_entity_poly.entity_id
_entity_poly.type
_entity_poly.pdbx_seq_one_letter_code
_entity_poly.pdbx_strand_id
1 'polypeptide(L)'
;MKNINSIILDTTYVLPLFGIKIELSLKFEEQIKILWKNGINEYKVFLPSVCLIETVFKLLNEYRKKNEFNILDRYQLILPTILNSPIDMFNPELNPKASLIASIIRHSGHMDFMDCWIAGAAVALEGILLTEDKDLEKVLRTIPETKTVTIWSWNKLITETMKKKK
;
A
#
# COMPACT_ATOMS: atom_id res chain seq x y z
N MET A 1 15.34 16.27 -15.84
CA MET A 1 14.97 14.86 -15.59
C MET A 1 13.90 14.84 -14.50
N LYS A 2 12.62 14.76 -14.89
CA LYS A 2 11.48 14.77 -13.97
C LYS A 2 10.45 13.76 -14.49
N ASN A 3 9.83 13.05 -13.56
CA ASN A 3 8.80 12.01 -13.69
C ASN A 3 9.32 10.56 -13.69
N ILE A 4 10.12 10.20 -12.68
CA ILE A 4 9.93 8.84 -12.12
C ILE A 4 8.66 8.96 -11.28
N ASN A 5 7.58 8.34 -11.74
CA ASN A 5 6.34 8.33 -10.99
C ASN A 5 6.51 7.33 -9.83
N SER A 6 6.28 7.78 -8.61
CA SER A 6 6.26 6.90 -7.43
C SER A 6 4.93 6.18 -7.36
N ILE A 7 4.91 4.89 -7.03
CA ILE A 7 3.69 4.14 -6.68
C ILE A 7 3.77 3.80 -5.20
N ILE A 8 2.73 4.16 -4.44
CA ILE A 8 2.63 3.90 -3.02
C ILE A 8 1.63 2.77 -2.83
N LEU A 9 2.10 1.67 -2.25
CA LEU A 9 1.28 0.50 -1.98
C LEU A 9 0.43 0.69 -0.72
N ASP A 10 -0.83 0.33 -0.81
CA ASP A 10 -1.71 0.02 0.32
C ASP A 10 -1.41 -1.37 0.90
N THR A 11 -1.76 -1.59 2.17
CA THR A 11 -1.67 -2.86 2.90
C THR A 11 -2.27 -4.02 2.11
N THR A 12 -3.38 -3.81 1.39
CA THR A 12 -4.02 -4.83 0.56
C THR A 12 -3.03 -5.59 -0.35
N TYR A 13 -1.98 -4.92 -0.83
CA TYR A 13 -0.99 -5.48 -1.76
C TYR A 13 0.18 -6.21 -1.08
N VAL A 14 0.32 -6.12 0.25
CA VAL A 14 1.32 -6.88 1.03
C VAL A 14 0.73 -8.11 1.71
N LEU A 15 -0.55 -8.08 2.09
CA LEU A 15 -1.24 -9.16 2.81
C LEU A 15 -1.09 -10.57 2.18
N PRO A 16 -1.14 -10.74 0.84
CA PRO A 16 -0.97 -12.05 0.23
C PRO A 16 0.38 -12.71 0.51
N LEU A 17 1.44 -11.91 0.72
CA LEU A 17 2.76 -12.44 1.07
C LEU A 17 2.75 -13.16 2.42
N PHE A 18 1.90 -12.70 3.35
CA PHE A 18 1.71 -13.28 4.67
C PHE A 18 0.62 -14.36 4.70
N GLY A 19 0.16 -14.82 3.54
CA GLY A 19 -0.87 -15.87 3.44
C GLY A 19 -2.29 -15.40 3.81
N ILE A 20 -2.52 -14.08 3.89
CA ILE A 20 -3.85 -13.51 4.09
C ILE A 20 -4.50 -13.35 2.71
N LYS A 21 -5.63 -14.04 2.49
CA LYS A 21 -6.35 -14.03 1.21
C LYS A 21 -6.99 -12.68 0.94
N ILE A 22 -6.89 -12.22 -0.29
CA ILE A 22 -7.49 -10.98 -0.79
C ILE A 22 -8.34 -11.30 -2.02
N GLU A 23 -9.57 -10.81 -2.03
CA GLU A 23 -10.51 -11.00 -3.14
C GLU A 23 -10.43 -9.82 -4.11
N LEU A 24 -9.50 -9.90 -5.07
CA LEU A 24 -9.31 -8.87 -6.11
C LEU A 24 -9.61 -9.40 -7.51
N SER A 25 -8.81 -10.34 -8.01
CA SER A 25 -9.05 -11.01 -9.30
C SER A 25 -8.39 -12.38 -9.32
N LEU A 26 -8.81 -13.25 -10.24
CA LEU A 26 -8.23 -14.60 -10.40
C LEU A 26 -6.73 -14.58 -10.72
N LYS A 27 -6.22 -13.51 -11.35
CA LYS A 27 -4.81 -13.37 -11.72
C LYS A 27 -4.00 -12.56 -10.71
N PHE A 28 -4.64 -12.02 -9.69
CA PHE A 28 -4.01 -11.11 -8.72
C PHE A 28 -2.81 -11.77 -8.04
N GLU A 29 -2.95 -13.00 -7.55
CA GLU A 29 -1.89 -13.70 -6.82
C GLU A 29 -0.62 -13.93 -7.64
N GLU A 30 -0.74 -14.17 -8.95
CA GLU A 30 0.42 -14.34 -9.83
C GLU A 30 1.06 -12.99 -10.15
N GLN A 31 0.24 -11.99 -10.43
CA GLN A 31 0.73 -10.66 -10.81
C GLN A 31 1.39 -9.92 -9.63
N ILE A 32 0.86 -10.07 -8.42
CA ILE A 32 1.43 -9.44 -7.22
C ILE A 32 2.80 -10.04 -6.90
N LYS A 33 3.00 -11.35 -7.10
CA LYS A 33 4.32 -11.99 -6.97
C LYS A 33 5.34 -11.42 -7.95
N ILE A 34 4.93 -11.15 -9.18
CA ILE A 34 5.79 -10.52 -10.19
C ILE A 34 6.19 -9.10 -9.76
N LEU A 35 5.23 -8.31 -9.25
CA LEU A 35 5.49 -6.98 -8.72
C LEU A 35 6.50 -7.02 -7.58
N TRP A 36 6.31 -7.90 -6.59
CA TRP A 36 7.24 -8.04 -5.46
C TRP A 36 8.62 -8.56 -5.85
N LYS A 37 8.72 -9.34 -6.94
CA LYS A 37 10.00 -9.85 -7.43
C LYS A 37 10.77 -8.82 -8.26
N ASN A 38 10.07 -8.08 -9.11
CA ASN A 38 10.69 -7.28 -10.18
C ASN A 38 10.46 -5.77 -10.04
N GLY A 39 9.59 -5.33 -9.13
CA GLY A 39 9.06 -3.98 -9.13
C GLY A 39 8.16 -3.71 -10.34
N ILE A 40 8.08 -2.43 -10.72
CA ILE A 40 7.32 -1.97 -11.89
C ILE A 40 8.23 -1.08 -12.72
N ASN A 41 8.49 -1.48 -13.98
CA ASN A 41 9.32 -0.69 -14.89
C ASN A 41 8.84 0.76 -14.99
N GLU A 42 9.77 1.72 -14.96
CA GLU A 42 9.51 3.17 -15.00
C GLU A 42 8.92 3.79 -13.72
N TYR A 43 8.61 2.98 -12.70
CA TYR A 43 8.08 3.47 -11.43
C TYR A 43 9.00 3.10 -10.28
N LYS A 44 9.13 4.01 -9.32
CA LYS A 44 9.70 3.69 -8.00
C LYS A 44 8.56 3.24 -7.11
N VAL A 45 8.61 2.01 -6.61
CA VAL A 45 7.54 1.45 -5.78
C VAL A 45 7.92 1.61 -4.33
N PHE A 46 7.00 2.16 -3.53
CA PHE A 46 7.18 2.37 -2.11
C PHE A 46 6.14 1.57 -1.31
N LEU A 47 6.61 0.93 -0.24
CA LEU A 47 5.79 0.35 0.81
C LEU A 47 5.85 1.25 2.06
N PRO A 48 4.74 1.89 2.46
CA PRO A 48 4.64 2.53 3.76
C PRO A 48 4.87 1.52 4.90
N SER A 49 5.70 1.84 5.88
CA SER A 49 5.98 0.99 7.05
C SER A 49 4.73 0.61 7.84
N VAL A 50 3.76 1.52 7.89
CA VAL A 50 2.45 1.31 8.52
C VAL A 50 1.68 0.12 7.93
N CYS A 51 1.91 -0.25 6.66
CA CYS A 51 1.31 -1.43 6.06
C CYS A 51 1.78 -2.73 6.75
N LEU A 52 3.03 -2.76 7.22
CA LEU A 52 3.57 -3.88 7.99
C LEU A 52 2.95 -3.93 9.39
N ILE A 53 2.69 -2.78 10.02
CA ILE A 53 2.01 -2.70 11.32
C ILE A 53 0.57 -3.21 11.18
N GLU A 54 -0.17 -2.77 10.17
CA GLU A 54 -1.52 -3.24 9.91
C GLU A 54 -1.55 -4.75 9.63
N THR A 55 -0.56 -5.26 8.89
CA THR A 55 -0.40 -6.71 8.66
C THR A 55 -0.26 -7.47 9.97
N VAL A 56 0.55 -7.00 10.92
CA VAL A 56 0.66 -7.64 12.26
C VAL A 56 -0.70 -7.72 12.93
N PHE A 57 -1.49 -6.63 12.90
CA PHE A 57 -2.84 -6.64 13.48
C PHE A 57 -3.77 -7.64 12.79
N LYS A 58 -3.69 -7.79 11.46
CA LYS A 58 -4.49 -8.80 10.74
C LYS A 58 -4.07 -10.23 11.09
N LEU A 59 -2.77 -10.51 11.19
CA LEU A 59 -2.27 -11.82 11.63
C LEU A 59 -2.70 -12.13 13.06
N LEU A 60 -2.62 -11.16 13.99
CA LEU A 60 -3.11 -11.31 15.36
C LEU A 60 -4.61 -11.61 15.40
N ASN A 61 -5.40 -10.96 14.55
CA ASN A 61 -6.83 -11.22 14.46
C ASN A 61 -7.12 -12.61 13.88
N GLU A 62 -6.39 -13.04 12.85
CA GLU A 62 -6.51 -14.40 12.30
C GLU A 62 -6.11 -15.47 13.35
N TYR A 63 -5.04 -15.22 14.10
CA TYR A 63 -4.61 -16.06 15.21
C TYR A 63 -5.69 -16.18 16.28
N ARG A 64 -6.32 -15.08 16.71
CA ARG A 64 -7.42 -15.15 17.70
C ARG A 64 -8.60 -16.00 17.23
N LYS A 65 -8.84 -16.07 15.91
CA LYS A 65 -9.95 -16.83 15.33
C LYS A 65 -9.63 -18.32 15.19
N LYS A 66 -8.39 -18.67 14.80
CA LYS A 66 -7.98 -20.05 14.50
C LYS A 66 -7.21 -20.74 15.62
N ASN A 67 -6.60 -19.94 16.50
CA ASN A 67 -5.72 -20.38 17.59
C ASN A 67 -4.51 -21.22 17.13
N GLU A 68 -3.98 -20.95 15.94
CA GLU A 68 -2.80 -21.62 15.39
C GLU A 68 -1.57 -20.70 15.43
N PHE A 69 -0.54 -21.07 16.20
CA PHE A 69 0.64 -20.22 16.40
C PHE A 69 1.43 -19.94 15.11
N ASN A 70 1.41 -20.88 14.16
CA ASN A 70 2.05 -20.75 12.84
C ASN A 70 1.58 -19.50 12.06
N ILE A 71 0.42 -18.92 12.38
CA ILE A 71 -0.08 -17.67 11.79
C ILE A 71 0.81 -16.50 12.20
N LEU A 72 1.26 -16.47 13.46
CA LEU A 72 2.13 -15.41 13.98
C LEU A 72 3.54 -15.52 13.40
N ASP A 73 4.02 -16.76 13.19
CA ASP A 73 5.34 -17.01 12.59
C ASP A 73 5.46 -16.50 11.16
N ARG A 74 4.34 -16.39 10.42
CA ARG A 74 4.33 -15.89 9.03
C ARG A 74 4.97 -14.51 8.93
N TYR A 75 4.80 -13.65 9.94
CA TYR A 75 5.40 -12.33 9.89
C TYR A 75 6.92 -12.40 9.81
N GLN A 76 7.54 -13.19 10.67
CA GLN A 76 9.00 -13.30 10.76
C GLN A 76 9.61 -14.07 9.60
N LEU A 77 8.88 -15.02 9.03
CA LEU A 77 9.31 -15.76 7.85
C LEU A 77 9.32 -14.89 6.58
N ILE A 78 8.35 -13.98 6.46
CA ILE A 78 8.13 -13.21 5.22
C ILE A 78 8.83 -11.86 5.23
N LEU A 79 9.01 -11.22 6.39
CA LEU A 79 9.65 -9.92 6.50
C LEU A 79 11.02 -9.83 5.79
N PRO A 80 11.94 -10.81 5.89
CA PRO A 80 13.20 -10.78 5.13
C PRO A 80 12.99 -10.73 3.61
N THR A 81 11.93 -11.35 3.09
CA THR A 81 11.62 -11.32 1.66
C THR A 81 11.21 -9.91 1.23
N ILE A 82 10.40 -9.22 2.04
CA ILE A 82 9.98 -7.84 1.78
C ILE A 82 11.18 -6.90 1.82
N LEU A 83 12.04 -7.03 2.85
CA LEU A 83 13.21 -6.16 3.04
C LEU A 83 14.28 -6.34 1.95
N ASN A 84 14.34 -7.51 1.32
CA ASN A 84 15.25 -7.79 0.20
C ASN A 84 14.58 -7.65 -1.19
N SER A 85 13.35 -7.15 -1.23
CA SER A 85 12.64 -6.88 -2.49
C SER A 85 13.14 -5.58 -3.13
N PRO A 86 12.89 -5.35 -4.44
CA PRO A 86 13.18 -4.08 -5.09
C PRO A 86 12.23 -2.93 -4.68
N ILE A 87 11.36 -3.13 -3.69
CA ILE A 87 10.40 -2.13 -3.21
C ILE A 87 11.01 -1.34 -2.05
N ASP A 88 11.00 -0.02 -2.17
CA ASP A 88 11.56 0.87 -1.15
C ASP A 88 10.60 1.02 0.03
N MET A 89 11.13 0.98 1.25
CA MET A 89 10.36 1.32 2.45
C MET A 89 10.24 2.83 2.63
N PHE A 90 9.07 3.32 3.02
CA PHE A 90 8.85 4.70 3.43
C PHE A 90 8.19 4.74 4.81
N ASN A 91 8.67 5.58 5.71
CA ASN A 91 8.14 5.67 7.08
C ASN A 91 7.27 6.94 7.22
N PRO A 92 5.97 6.91 6.88
CA PRO A 92 5.12 8.10 6.90
C PRO A 92 4.98 8.72 8.29
N GLU A 93 5.00 7.92 9.34
CA GLU A 93 4.95 8.33 10.74
C GLU A 93 6.18 9.16 11.16
N LEU A 94 7.32 8.97 10.49
CA LEU A 94 8.55 9.71 10.73
C LEU A 94 8.75 10.88 9.75
N ASN A 95 7.85 11.04 8.76
CA ASN A 95 7.90 12.12 7.80
C ASN A 95 6.91 13.24 8.18
N PRO A 96 7.36 14.47 8.49
CA PRO A 96 6.47 15.54 8.96
C PRO A 96 5.34 15.87 7.97
N LYS A 97 5.61 15.85 6.66
CA LYS A 97 4.59 16.13 5.63
C LYS A 97 3.56 15.00 5.58
N ALA A 98 3.99 13.74 5.52
CA ALA A 98 3.07 12.61 5.48
C ALA A 98 2.21 12.54 6.76
N SER A 99 2.82 12.72 7.94
CA SER A 99 2.15 12.68 9.23
C SER A 99 1.12 13.81 9.41
N LEU A 100 1.46 15.04 8.99
CA LEU A 100 0.51 16.15 8.97
C LEU A 100 -0.68 15.86 8.05
N ILE A 101 -0.42 15.39 6.84
CA ILE A 101 -1.49 15.04 5.88
C ILE A 101 -2.38 13.93 6.44
N ALA A 102 -1.82 12.90 7.06
CA ALA A 102 -2.60 11.86 7.71
C ALA A 102 -3.55 12.42 8.78
N SER A 103 -3.08 13.37 9.59
CA SER A 103 -3.89 14.06 10.60
C SER A 103 -5.03 14.87 9.97
N ILE A 104 -4.78 15.52 8.83
CA ILE A 104 -5.79 16.27 8.07
C ILE A 104 -6.85 15.31 7.52
N ILE A 105 -6.44 14.21 6.86
CA ILE A 105 -7.37 13.20 6.32
C ILE A 105 -8.26 12.62 7.43
N ARG A 106 -7.66 12.32 8.59
CA ARG A 106 -8.38 11.82 9.76
C ARG A 106 -9.41 12.81 10.29
N HIS A 107 -9.05 14.09 10.35
CA HIS A 107 -9.92 15.18 10.76
C HIS A 107 -11.08 15.39 9.77
N SER A 108 -10.82 15.19 8.48
CA SER A 108 -11.81 15.31 7.41
C SER A 108 -12.76 14.12 7.27
N GLY A 109 -12.60 13.07 8.09
CA GLY A 109 -13.63 12.04 8.30
C GLY A 109 -13.24 10.61 7.98
N HIS A 110 -12.05 10.33 7.43
CA HIS A 110 -11.60 8.92 7.28
C HIS A 110 -11.17 8.38 8.63
N MET A 111 -11.76 7.28 9.09
CA MET A 111 -11.57 6.81 10.47
C MET A 111 -10.36 5.88 10.63
N ASP A 112 -9.95 5.19 9.57
CA ASP A 112 -8.77 4.33 9.60
C ASP A 112 -7.51 5.18 9.48
N PHE A 113 -6.74 5.23 10.57
CA PHE A 113 -5.55 6.07 10.62
C PHE A 113 -4.36 5.47 9.86
N MET A 114 -4.33 4.14 9.64
CA MET A 114 -3.29 3.53 8.82
C MET A 114 -3.44 3.97 7.36
N ASP A 115 -4.67 3.95 6.84
CA ASP A 115 -4.99 4.47 5.52
C ASP A 115 -4.65 5.95 5.37
N CYS A 116 -4.88 6.74 6.43
CA CYS A 116 -4.50 8.16 6.45
C CYS A 116 -2.98 8.33 6.27
N TRP A 117 -2.16 7.51 6.93
CA TRP A 117 -0.70 7.54 6.76
C TRP A 117 -0.25 7.04 5.39
N ILE A 118 -0.89 6.01 4.83
CA ILE A 118 -0.60 5.50 3.48
C ILE A 118 -0.89 6.60 2.44
N ALA A 119 -2.05 7.26 2.52
CA ALA A 119 -2.37 8.39 1.65
C ALA A 119 -1.44 9.58 1.88
N GLY A 120 -1.06 9.86 3.13
CA GLY A 120 -0.06 10.85 3.48
C GLY A 120 1.30 10.58 2.83
N ALA A 121 1.72 9.31 2.74
CA ALA A 121 2.93 8.91 2.03
C ALA A 121 2.84 9.25 0.53
N ALA A 122 1.71 8.98 -0.12
CA ALA A 122 1.50 9.31 -1.53
C ALA A 122 1.61 10.82 -1.79
N VAL A 123 1.05 11.65 -0.91
CA VAL A 123 1.16 13.12 -0.98
C VAL A 123 2.59 13.59 -0.73
N ALA A 124 3.28 13.01 0.25
CA ALA A 124 4.65 13.37 0.59
C ALA A 124 5.62 13.08 -0.56
N LEU A 125 5.45 11.94 -1.22
CA LEU A 125 6.28 11.45 -2.32
C LEU A 125 5.81 11.92 -3.72
N GLU A 126 4.76 12.75 -3.79
CA GLU A 126 4.14 13.19 -5.05
C GLU A 126 3.80 12.01 -5.98
N GLY A 127 3.37 10.89 -5.38
CA GLY A 127 3.16 9.62 -6.05
C GLY A 127 1.70 9.27 -6.29
N ILE A 128 1.53 8.13 -6.95
CA ILE A 128 0.26 7.47 -7.20
C ILE A 128 -0.07 6.59 -6.00
N LEU A 129 -1.20 6.85 -5.35
CA LEU A 129 -1.74 5.96 -4.34
C LEU A 129 -2.39 4.76 -5.04
N LEU A 130 -1.87 3.56 -4.81
CA LEU A 130 -2.48 2.31 -5.24
C LEU A 130 -3.37 1.80 -4.11
N THR A 131 -4.69 1.86 -4.27
CA THR A 131 -5.67 1.41 -3.27
C THR A 131 -7.00 1.06 -3.94
N GLU A 132 -7.76 0.20 -3.28
CA GLU A 132 -9.15 -0.11 -3.65
C GLU A 132 -10.18 0.64 -2.79
N ASP A 133 -9.75 1.39 -1.78
CA ASP A 133 -10.64 2.08 -0.84
C ASP A 133 -11.30 3.31 -1.50
N LYS A 134 -12.60 3.18 -1.76
CA LYS A 134 -13.44 4.23 -2.36
C LYS A 134 -13.87 5.29 -1.37
N ASP A 135 -13.93 4.98 -0.07
CA ASP A 135 -14.31 5.95 0.94
C ASP A 135 -13.13 6.85 1.27
N LEU A 136 -11.92 6.30 1.35
CA LEU A 136 -10.68 7.09 1.38
C LEU A 136 -10.59 8.00 0.15
N GLU A 137 -10.78 7.46 -1.06
CA GLU A 137 -10.77 8.27 -2.29
C GLU A 137 -11.75 9.45 -2.21
N LYS A 138 -12.99 9.24 -1.74
CA LYS A 138 -13.97 10.33 -1.58
C LYS A 138 -13.47 11.40 -0.61
N VAL A 139 -12.94 11.01 0.55
CA VAL A 139 -12.39 11.94 1.55
C VAL A 139 -11.21 12.72 0.96
N LEU A 140 -10.29 12.08 0.24
CA LEU A 140 -9.14 12.75 -0.36
C LEU A 140 -9.53 13.82 -1.38
N ARG A 141 -10.68 13.70 -2.04
CA ARG A 141 -11.16 14.70 -3.01
C ARG A 141 -11.76 15.95 -2.37
N THR A 142 -12.14 15.90 -1.08
CA THR A 142 -12.69 17.08 -0.38
C THR A 142 -11.61 17.97 0.22
N ILE A 143 -10.39 17.46 0.37
CA ILE A 143 -9.26 18.12 1.03
C ILE A 143 -8.38 18.83 -0.01
N PRO A 144 -8.13 20.15 0.09
CA PRO A 144 -7.29 20.90 -0.86
C PRO A 144 -5.90 20.31 -1.07
N GLU A 145 -5.27 19.79 -0.02
CA GLU A 145 -3.92 19.24 0.00
C GLU A 145 -3.80 17.89 -0.71
N THR A 146 -4.91 17.15 -0.83
CA THR A 146 -4.90 15.78 -1.38
C THR A 146 -5.77 15.63 -2.63
N LYS A 147 -6.57 16.63 -3.00
CA LYS A 147 -7.51 16.54 -4.14
C LYS A 147 -6.84 16.21 -5.47
N THR A 148 -5.56 16.54 -5.64
CA THR A 148 -4.76 16.28 -6.85
C THR A 148 -4.00 14.96 -6.83
N VAL A 149 -4.05 14.20 -5.73
CA VAL A 149 -3.41 12.88 -5.65
C VAL A 149 -3.98 11.98 -6.74
N THR A 150 -3.09 11.34 -7.47
CA THR A 150 -3.48 10.32 -8.44
C THR A 150 -3.74 9.03 -7.69
N ILE A 151 -4.92 8.45 -7.91
CA ILE A 151 -5.34 7.21 -7.26
C ILE A 151 -5.58 6.16 -8.34
N TRP A 152 -4.94 5.02 -8.22
CA TRP A 152 -5.10 3.87 -9.11
C TRP A 152 -5.65 2.68 -8.33
N SER A 153 -6.55 1.93 -8.96
CA SER A 153 -6.86 0.55 -8.56
C SER A 153 -5.88 -0.42 -9.22
N TRP A 154 -5.89 -1.67 -8.77
CA TRP A 154 -5.12 -2.76 -9.36
C TRP A 154 -5.37 -2.90 -10.86
N ASN A 155 -6.63 -2.88 -11.27
CA ASN A 155 -7.00 -3.00 -12.68
C ASN A 155 -6.43 -1.85 -13.53
N LYS A 156 -6.41 -0.64 -12.96
CA LYS A 156 -5.82 0.52 -13.63
C LYS A 156 -4.30 0.37 -13.73
N LEU A 157 -3.64 -0.05 -12.65
CA LEU A 157 -2.20 -0.33 -12.65
C LEU A 157 -1.82 -1.32 -13.75
N ILE A 158 -2.49 -2.47 -13.81
CA ILE A 158 -2.21 -3.50 -14.82
C ILE A 158 -2.42 -2.93 -16.24
N THR A 159 -3.49 -2.17 -16.46
CA THR A 159 -3.77 -1.57 -17.77
C THR A 159 -2.68 -0.57 -18.18
N GLU A 160 -2.24 0.30 -17.28
CA GLU A 160 -1.23 1.33 -17.55
C GLU A 160 0.19 0.73 -17.73
N THR A 161 0.49 -0.37 -17.03
CA THR A 161 1.80 -1.02 -17.08
C THR A 161 1.92 -2.05 -18.20
N MET A 162 0.82 -2.71 -18.60
CA MET A 162 0.82 -3.64 -19.74
C MET A 162 0.76 -2.93 -21.10
N LYS A 163 0.13 -1.76 -21.21
CA LYS A 163 0.04 -1.01 -22.47
C LYS A 163 1.40 -0.48 -22.95
N LYS A 164 2.38 -0.30 -22.06
CA LYS A 164 3.71 0.25 -22.39
C LYS A 164 4.74 -0.77 -22.87
N LYS A 165 4.38 -2.05 -23.00
CA LYS A 165 5.27 -3.11 -23.55
C LYS A 165 5.27 -3.19 -25.09
N LYS A 166 4.94 -2.10 -25.81
CA LYS A 166 4.99 -2.05 -27.28
C LYS A 166 6.16 -1.18 -27.75
#